data_AF-A0A098BLK4-F1
#
_entry.id   AF-A0A098BLK4-F1
#
_cell.length_a   1.000
_cell.length_b   1.000
_cell.length_c   1.000
_cell.angle_alpha   90.00
_cell.angle_beta   90.00
_cell.angle_gamma   90.00
#
_symmetry.space_group_name_H-M   'P 1'
#
loop_
_entity.id
_entity.type
_entity.pdbx_description
1 polymer ?
#
loop_
_entity_poly.entity_id
_entity_poly.type
_entity_poly.pdbx_seq_one_letter_code
_entity_poly.pdbx_strand_id
1 'polypeptide(L)'
;MRSIGSTTRSLALRQPRGFSRTNSLIAALQAREFGRKPIEEVTQPDLATVITATDLDTMNTMRFGSEVSSCWSHGDVIDPVSVADAVAASAAFPLLLPPMTRTFTFTRRDGINHQQQVVLTDGGVYDNLGLSALMPGRDRRFTSHVYDVDYLIVSDAGRGKTIKSSSNYMHKRLPRVFDITYGKTQDAGRSGLHDAARSGQVRGIVHSYLAQHDGKLPVHLADLVPRSAVVDYATDFRKMSADDLAAITIRGEQLTRVLLSYYCPELGA
;
A
#
# COMPACT_ATOMS: atom_id res chain seq x y z
N MET A 1 8.27 4.46 34.26
CA MET A 1 7.58 5.77 34.26
C MET A 1 8.45 6.79 33.54
N ARG A 2 8.15 7.10 32.27
CA ARG A 2 8.78 8.19 31.50
C ARG A 2 7.68 9.16 31.09
N SER A 3 7.99 10.43 31.26
CA SER A 3 7.09 11.55 31.55
C SER A 3 6.10 11.92 30.44
N ILE A 4 4.86 12.14 30.86
CA ILE A 4 3.74 12.78 30.14
C ILE A 4 4.11 14.16 29.57
N GLY A 5 5.19 14.79 30.07
CA GLY A 5 5.65 16.11 29.65
C GLY A 5 6.28 16.20 28.25
N SER A 6 6.69 15.09 27.62
CA SER A 6 7.19 15.15 26.23
C SER A 6 6.06 15.27 25.19
N THR A 7 4.85 14.80 25.55
CA THR A 7 3.69 14.81 24.67
C THR A 7 3.15 16.22 24.46
N THR A 8 3.08 17.02 25.52
CA THR A 8 2.57 18.40 25.50
C THR A 8 3.52 19.40 24.84
N ARG A 9 4.85 19.22 24.94
CA ARG A 9 5.82 20.10 24.25
C ARG A 9 5.86 19.87 22.73
N SER A 10 5.63 18.63 22.28
CA SER A 10 5.57 18.29 20.84
C SER A 10 4.27 18.74 20.14
N LEU A 11 3.23 19.09 20.91
CA LEU A 11 1.96 19.62 20.37
C LEU A 11 2.05 21.13 20.08
N ALA A 12 2.92 21.86 20.78
CA ALA A 12 3.08 23.31 20.65
C ALA A 12 4.14 23.72 19.60
N LEU A 13 5.08 22.83 19.31
CA LEU A 13 6.12 23.02 18.31
C LEU A 13 5.88 21.95 17.26
N ARG A 14 5.56 22.33 16.02
CA ARG A 14 5.59 21.45 14.83
C ARG A 14 7.02 20.97 14.55
N GLN A 15 7.67 20.38 15.54
CA GLN A 15 9.00 19.81 15.46
C GLN A 15 8.84 18.30 15.40
N PRO A 16 9.37 17.65 14.34
CA PRO A 16 9.32 16.20 14.24
C PRO A 16 10.01 15.57 15.46
N ARG A 17 9.38 14.55 16.04
CA ARG A 17 9.98 13.80 17.15
C ARG A 17 11.29 13.18 16.66
N GLY A 18 12.40 13.47 17.34
CA GLY A 18 13.73 12.96 16.97
C GLY A 18 13.82 11.42 16.93
N PHE A 19 12.98 10.71 17.71
CA PHE A 19 12.90 9.26 17.68
C PHE A 19 11.44 8.78 17.77
N SER A 20 11.01 7.98 16.80
CA SER A 20 9.68 7.35 16.71
C SER A 20 9.84 5.88 16.29
N ARG A 21 8.79 5.06 16.45
CA ARG A 21 8.80 3.67 15.94
C ARG A 21 9.02 3.62 14.42
N THR A 22 8.52 4.62 13.70
CA THR A 22 8.70 4.77 12.27
C THR A 22 10.16 5.08 11.92
N ASN A 23 10.85 5.92 12.72
CA ASN A 23 12.30 6.12 12.56
C ASN A 23 13.09 4.83 12.78
N SER A 24 12.66 3.97 13.72
CA SER A 24 13.27 2.65 13.91
C SER A 24 13.03 1.72 12.71
N LEU A 25 11.86 1.77 12.09
CA LEU A 25 11.58 1.04 10.85
C LEU A 25 12.47 1.52 9.70
N ILE A 26 12.62 2.84 9.53
CA ILE A 26 13.53 3.44 8.53
C ILE A 26 14.95 2.95 8.76
N ALA A 27 15.47 3.03 9.99
CA ALA A 27 16.81 2.58 10.30
C ALA A 27 17.02 1.07 10.03
N ALA A 28 16.02 0.24 10.34
CA ALA A 28 16.06 -1.19 10.06
C ALA A 28 16.08 -1.50 8.55
N LEU A 29 15.35 -0.73 7.74
CA LEU A 29 15.37 -0.83 6.28
C LEU A 29 16.70 -0.32 5.70
N GLN A 30 17.22 0.81 6.18
CA GLN A 30 18.51 1.37 5.77
C GLN A 30 19.71 0.48 6.14
N ALA A 31 19.58 -0.37 7.17
CA ALA A 31 20.57 -1.39 7.48
C ALA A 31 20.67 -2.49 6.41
N ARG A 32 19.73 -2.56 5.47
CA ARG A 32 19.77 -3.44 4.30
C ARG A 32 20.30 -2.68 3.09
N GLU A 33 20.99 -3.39 2.19
CA GLU A 33 21.54 -2.79 0.97
C GLU A 33 20.44 -2.12 0.12
N PHE A 34 19.33 -2.83 -0.12
CA PHE A 34 18.23 -2.31 -0.93
C PHE A 34 17.58 -1.06 -0.32
N GLY A 35 17.55 -0.92 1.01
CA GLY A 35 16.84 0.19 1.65
C GLY A 35 17.54 1.54 1.47
N ARG A 36 18.86 1.54 1.23
CA ARG A 36 19.63 2.77 0.96
C ARG A 36 19.62 3.17 -0.50
N LYS A 37 19.20 2.27 -1.40
CA LYS A 37 19.13 2.58 -2.82
C LYS A 37 18.04 3.64 -3.07
N PRO A 38 18.27 4.59 -3.97
CA PRO A 38 17.23 5.42 -4.56
C PRO A 38 16.15 4.55 -5.21
N ILE A 39 14.89 4.99 -5.19
CA ILE A 39 13.77 4.26 -5.79
C ILE A 39 13.89 4.15 -7.32
N GLU A 40 14.66 5.04 -7.93
CA GLU A 40 14.95 5.08 -9.36
C GLU A 40 15.91 3.96 -9.80
N GLU A 41 16.68 3.37 -8.86
CA GLU A 41 17.62 2.27 -9.14
C GLU A 41 16.91 0.90 -9.27
N VAL A 42 15.94 0.81 -10.18
CA VAL A 42 15.26 -0.46 -10.50
C VAL A 42 16.19 -1.36 -11.31
N THR A 43 16.34 -2.62 -10.87
CA THR A 43 17.29 -3.57 -11.47
C THR A 43 16.73 -4.39 -12.63
N GLN A 44 15.42 -4.27 -12.91
CA GLN A 44 14.77 -4.97 -14.02
C GLN A 44 14.45 -4.00 -15.15
N PRO A 45 14.81 -4.31 -16.41
CA PRO A 45 14.44 -3.48 -17.54
C PRO A 45 12.92 -3.43 -17.67
N ASP A 46 12.41 -2.29 -18.15
CA ASP A 46 10.98 -2.04 -18.41
C ASP A 46 10.06 -2.21 -17.19
N LEU A 47 10.61 -2.21 -15.97
CA LEU A 47 9.85 -2.26 -14.73
C LEU A 47 9.73 -0.86 -14.12
N ALA A 48 8.51 -0.33 -14.10
CA ALA A 48 8.16 0.82 -13.27
C ALA A 48 7.68 0.35 -11.88
N THR A 49 8.15 1.01 -10.82
CA THR A 49 7.69 0.75 -9.45
C THR A 49 7.05 1.99 -8.88
N VAL A 50 5.98 1.81 -8.07
CA VAL A 50 5.30 2.88 -7.37
C VAL A 50 4.90 2.41 -5.97
N ILE A 51 5.32 3.16 -4.95
CA ILE A 51 5.00 2.95 -3.55
C ILE A 51 4.12 4.12 -3.10
N THR A 52 2.89 3.82 -2.67
CA THR A 52 1.93 4.85 -2.26
C THR A 52 1.98 5.07 -0.76
N ALA A 53 1.96 6.33 -0.34
CA ALA A 53 1.72 6.80 1.01
C ALA A 53 0.59 7.85 0.99
N THR A 54 0.08 8.18 2.17
CA THR A 54 -0.98 9.19 2.33
C THR A 54 -0.43 10.39 3.07
N ASP A 55 -0.51 11.58 2.47
CA ASP A 55 -0.20 12.83 3.16
C ASP A 55 -1.40 13.28 4.02
N LEU A 56 -1.18 13.33 5.32
CA LEU A 56 -2.21 13.67 6.30
C LEU A 56 -2.64 15.13 6.23
N ASP A 57 -1.74 16.03 5.83
CA ASP A 57 -2.03 17.46 5.79
C ASP A 57 -2.94 17.79 4.60
N THR A 58 -2.67 17.22 3.42
CA THR A 58 -3.47 17.47 2.23
C THR A 58 -4.55 16.43 1.96
N MET A 59 -4.59 15.34 2.73
CA MET A 59 -5.51 14.19 2.54
C MET A 59 -5.40 13.53 1.17
N ASN A 60 -4.24 13.68 0.51
CA ASN A 60 -3.98 13.18 -0.83
C ASN A 60 -2.84 12.14 -0.83
N THR A 61 -2.67 11.46 -1.96
CA THR A 61 -1.58 10.51 -2.14
C THR A 61 -0.24 11.21 -2.32
N MET A 62 0.76 10.70 -1.62
CA MET A 62 2.17 10.81 -1.99
C MET A 62 2.55 9.50 -2.67
N ARG A 63 3.09 9.56 -3.89
CA ARG A 63 3.56 8.37 -4.60
C ARG A 63 5.04 8.50 -4.83
N PHE A 64 5.79 7.49 -4.41
CA PHE A 64 7.20 7.37 -4.68
C PHE A 64 7.35 6.39 -5.83
N GLY A 65 7.85 6.83 -6.97
CA GLY A 65 8.01 5.97 -8.13
C GLY A 65 9.41 6.01 -8.71
N SER A 66 9.79 4.94 -9.40
CA SER A 66 11.11 4.83 -10.04
C SER A 66 11.31 5.80 -11.21
N GLU A 67 10.22 6.22 -11.87
CA GLU A 67 10.26 7.22 -12.93
C GLU A 67 10.02 8.64 -12.40
N VAL A 68 9.11 8.76 -11.43
CA VAL A 68 8.74 10.03 -10.80
C VAL A 68 8.19 9.75 -9.41
N SER A 69 8.59 10.58 -8.46
CA SER A 69 7.94 10.69 -7.16
C SER A 69 7.10 11.97 -7.15
N SER A 70 5.86 11.93 -6.67
CA SER A 70 4.98 13.11 -6.71
C SER A 70 3.94 13.13 -5.59
N CYS A 71 3.52 14.33 -5.21
CA CYS A 71 2.33 14.57 -4.41
C CYS A 71 1.32 15.30 -5.26
N TRP A 72 0.06 14.85 -5.27
CA TRP A 72 -1.01 15.50 -6.03
C TRP A 72 -1.10 17.01 -5.76
N SER A 73 -0.93 17.43 -4.51
CA SER A 73 -1.08 18.81 -4.06
C SER A 73 0.15 19.68 -4.30
N HIS A 74 1.35 19.08 -4.43
CA HIS A 74 2.62 19.81 -4.46
C HIS A 74 3.38 19.66 -5.79
N GLY A 75 3.09 18.64 -6.59
CA GLY A 75 3.80 18.35 -7.83
C GLY A 75 4.86 17.27 -7.65
N ASP A 76 5.90 17.32 -8.46
CA ASP A 76 6.92 16.26 -8.56
C ASP A 76 8.07 16.53 -7.59
N VAL A 77 8.55 15.49 -6.92
CA VAL A 77 9.70 15.54 -6.02
C VAL A 77 10.97 15.51 -6.85
N ILE A 78 11.89 16.43 -6.57
CA ILE A 78 13.20 16.45 -7.23
C ILE A 78 14.33 15.88 -6.36
N ASP A 79 14.10 15.75 -5.04
CA ASP A 79 15.09 15.16 -4.16
C ASP A 79 15.14 13.64 -4.39
N PRO A 80 16.32 13.00 -4.26
CA PRO A 80 16.41 11.56 -4.29
C PRO A 80 15.62 10.95 -3.11
N VAL A 81 14.82 9.93 -3.39
CA VAL A 81 14.04 9.20 -2.39
C VAL A 81 14.59 7.80 -2.20
N SER A 82 14.99 7.46 -0.98
CA SER A 82 15.43 6.10 -0.65
C SER A 82 14.25 5.12 -0.61
N VAL A 83 14.49 3.87 -0.99
CA VAL A 83 13.51 2.79 -0.83
C VAL A 83 13.06 2.67 0.63
N ALA A 84 13.96 2.85 1.60
CA ALA A 84 13.60 2.81 3.02
C ALA A 84 12.60 3.89 3.41
N ASP A 85 12.78 5.13 2.94
CA ASP A 85 11.85 6.23 3.21
C ASP A 85 10.48 5.97 2.56
N ALA A 86 10.46 5.56 1.29
CA ALA A 86 9.22 5.24 0.58
C ALA A 86 8.43 4.11 1.25
N VAL A 87 9.10 2.98 1.56
CA VAL A 87 8.47 1.83 2.21
C VAL A 87 8.01 2.17 3.63
N ALA A 88 8.83 2.88 4.42
CA ALA A 88 8.45 3.24 5.78
C ALA A 88 7.26 4.20 5.83
N ALA A 89 7.19 5.18 4.92
CA ALA A 89 6.03 6.05 4.78
C ALA A 89 4.77 5.23 4.43
N SER A 90 4.89 4.34 3.43
CA SER A 90 3.79 3.49 2.95
C SER A 90 3.28 2.49 3.98
N ALA A 91 4.14 2.02 4.89
CA ALA A 91 3.81 1.05 5.93
C ALA A 91 3.48 1.68 7.30
N ALA A 92 3.44 3.02 7.41
CA ALA A 92 3.21 3.74 8.67
C ALA A 92 1.74 3.66 9.12
N PHE A 93 1.24 2.45 9.37
CA PHE A 93 -0.15 2.16 9.69
C PHE A 93 -0.63 2.93 10.93
N PRO A 94 -1.66 3.79 10.83
CA PRO A 94 -2.02 4.74 11.88
C PRO A 94 -2.26 4.15 13.27
N LEU A 95 -2.76 2.91 13.34
CA LEU A 95 -3.04 2.24 14.62
C LEU A 95 -1.77 1.72 15.31
N LEU A 96 -0.64 1.65 14.62
CA LEU A 96 0.60 1.01 15.10
C LEU A 96 1.81 1.94 15.11
N LEU A 97 1.95 2.76 14.06
CA LEU A 97 3.11 3.60 13.80
C LEU A 97 2.71 5.08 13.72
N PRO A 98 3.50 5.99 14.33
CA PRO A 98 3.38 7.43 14.08
C PRO A 98 3.61 7.77 12.59
N PRO A 99 3.06 8.88 12.09
CA PRO A 99 3.38 9.33 10.75
C PRO A 99 4.86 9.71 10.60
N MET A 100 5.36 9.65 9.38
CA MET A 100 6.68 10.06 8.96
C MET A 100 6.66 11.50 8.45
N THR A 101 7.48 12.36 9.03
CA THR A 101 7.64 13.74 8.55
C THR A 101 8.91 13.86 7.72
N ARG A 102 8.79 14.46 6.53
CA ARG A 102 9.91 14.79 5.65
C ARG A 102 9.66 16.13 4.97
N THR A 103 10.74 16.83 4.65
CA THR A 103 10.68 18.00 3.78
C THR A 103 11.25 17.60 2.44
N PHE A 104 10.49 17.86 1.38
CA PHE A 104 10.92 17.67 0.01
C PHE A 104 10.85 19.02 -0.72
N THR A 105 11.69 19.16 -1.73
CA THR A 105 11.61 20.15 -2.78
C THR A 105 10.73 19.56 -3.90
N PHE A 106 9.67 20.29 -4.21
CA PHE A 106 8.72 19.94 -5.25
C PHE A 106 8.79 20.93 -6.40
N THR A 107 8.68 20.43 -7.62
CA THR A 107 8.42 21.20 -8.84
C THR A 107 6.92 21.17 -9.13
N ARG A 108 6.28 22.33 -9.08
CA ARG A 108 4.88 22.48 -9.48
C ARG A 108 4.74 22.39 -10.99
N ARG A 109 3.51 22.26 -11.49
CA ARG A 109 3.23 22.21 -12.94
C ARG A 109 3.58 23.50 -13.70
N ASP A 110 3.69 24.62 -13.01
CA ASP A 110 4.18 25.89 -13.56
C ASP A 110 5.72 25.95 -13.61
N GLY A 111 6.42 24.88 -13.20
CA GLY A 111 7.87 24.79 -13.14
C GLY A 111 8.49 25.43 -11.90
N ILE A 112 7.70 25.99 -10.98
CA ILE A 112 8.22 26.65 -9.79
C ILE A 112 8.57 25.61 -8.73
N ASN A 113 9.83 25.67 -8.29
CA ASN A 113 10.32 24.85 -7.18
C ASN A 113 9.93 25.48 -5.84
N HIS A 114 9.50 24.64 -4.90
CA HIS A 114 9.25 25.05 -3.52
C HIS A 114 9.53 23.90 -2.56
N GLN A 115 9.98 24.23 -1.35
CA GLN A 115 10.11 23.25 -0.28
C GLN A 115 8.82 23.15 0.51
N GLN A 116 8.42 21.93 0.80
CA GLN A 116 7.23 21.63 1.59
C GLN A 116 7.51 20.46 2.53
N GLN A 117 7.11 20.62 3.78
CA GLN A 117 7.06 19.53 4.74
C GLN A 117 5.77 18.74 4.53
N VAL A 118 5.88 17.42 4.42
CA VAL A 118 4.76 16.47 4.32
C VAL A 118 4.71 15.57 5.54
N VAL A 119 3.50 15.14 5.91
CA VAL A 119 3.25 14.27 7.07
C VAL A 119 2.60 12.99 6.58
N LEU A 120 3.43 11.96 6.36
CA LEU A 120 3.06 10.76 5.63
C LEU A 120 2.62 9.64 6.56
N THR A 121 1.55 8.95 6.20
CA THR A 121 1.08 7.71 6.81
C THR A 121 0.86 6.65 5.74
N ASP A 122 0.43 5.47 6.19
CA ASP A 122 0.21 4.30 5.36
C ASP A 122 -0.57 4.59 4.07
N GLY A 123 -0.11 4.02 2.95
CA GLY A 123 -0.73 4.20 1.64
C GLY A 123 -2.14 3.64 1.56
N GLY A 124 -2.42 2.60 2.33
CA GLY A 124 -3.70 1.94 2.35
C GLY A 124 -4.82 2.78 2.95
N VAL A 125 -4.49 3.81 3.74
CA VAL A 125 -5.48 4.81 4.20
C VAL A 125 -6.19 5.46 3.02
N TYR A 126 -5.47 5.72 1.92
CA TYR A 126 -6.04 6.24 0.68
C TYR A 126 -6.42 5.12 -0.29
N ASP A 127 -5.52 4.17 -0.53
CA ASP A 127 -5.66 3.13 -1.56
C ASP A 127 -4.91 1.84 -1.18
N ASN A 128 -5.59 0.96 -0.43
CA ASN A 128 -5.02 -0.30 0.04
C ASN A 128 -4.67 -1.31 -1.05
N LEU A 129 -5.31 -1.21 -2.23
CA LEU A 129 -5.03 -2.12 -3.33
C LEU A 129 -3.99 -1.55 -4.31
N GLY A 130 -3.53 -0.31 -4.10
CA GLY A 130 -2.58 0.37 -4.98
C GLY A 130 -3.10 0.60 -6.41
N LEU A 131 -4.41 0.57 -6.62
CA LEU A 131 -5.03 0.59 -7.95
C LEU A 131 -5.10 1.98 -8.55
N SER A 132 -5.22 3.00 -7.72
CA SER A 132 -5.53 4.37 -8.14
C SER A 132 -4.54 4.92 -9.18
N ALA A 133 -3.27 4.50 -9.14
CA ALA A 133 -2.25 4.87 -10.13
C ALA A 133 -2.36 4.11 -11.46
N LEU A 134 -2.90 2.89 -11.41
CA LEU A 134 -2.96 1.93 -12.53
C LEU A 134 -4.34 1.90 -13.20
N MET A 135 -5.35 2.54 -12.62
CA MET A 135 -6.68 2.61 -13.22
C MET A 135 -6.64 3.36 -14.57
N PRO A 136 -7.35 2.85 -15.60
CA PRO A 136 -7.43 3.50 -16.90
C PRO A 136 -8.13 4.86 -16.82
N GLY A 137 -7.86 5.73 -17.80
CA GLY A 137 -8.48 7.06 -17.92
C GLY A 137 -7.77 8.16 -17.13
N ARG A 138 -6.60 7.89 -16.53
CA ARG A 138 -5.74 8.92 -15.95
C ARG A 138 -5.08 9.76 -17.05
N ASP A 139 -4.85 11.03 -16.75
CA ASP A 139 -4.36 12.00 -17.72
C ASP A 139 -3.14 12.73 -17.16
N ARG A 140 -2.07 12.78 -17.97
CA ARG A 140 -0.78 13.39 -17.63
C ARG A 140 -0.88 14.88 -17.32
N ARG A 141 -1.92 15.56 -17.82
CA ARG A 141 -2.23 16.95 -17.46
C ARG A 141 -2.51 17.13 -15.97
N PHE A 142 -2.98 16.08 -15.30
CA PHE A 142 -3.38 16.10 -13.91
C PHE A 142 -2.48 15.28 -12.98
N THR A 143 -1.73 14.31 -13.49
CA THR A 143 -0.91 13.45 -12.63
C THR A 143 0.29 12.91 -13.37
N SER A 144 1.43 12.83 -12.69
CA SER A 144 2.66 12.27 -13.24
C SER A 144 2.64 10.73 -13.27
N HIS A 145 1.72 10.10 -12.53
CA HIS A 145 1.52 8.65 -12.51
C HIS A 145 0.41 8.25 -13.48
N VAL A 146 0.79 8.01 -14.73
CA VAL A 146 -0.08 7.47 -15.78
C VAL A 146 0.64 6.29 -16.43
N TYR A 147 0.11 5.10 -16.18
CA TYR A 147 0.62 3.85 -16.72
C TYR A 147 -0.43 3.28 -17.66
N ASP A 148 -0.02 2.98 -18.89
CA ASP A 148 -0.87 2.28 -19.85
C ASP A 148 -0.65 0.79 -19.65
N VAL A 149 -1.69 0.09 -19.20
CA VAL A 149 -1.62 -1.32 -18.82
C VAL A 149 -2.75 -2.10 -19.47
N ASP A 150 -2.38 -3.17 -20.16
CA ASP A 150 -3.33 -4.10 -20.77
C ASP A 150 -4.03 -4.98 -19.72
N TYR A 151 -3.30 -5.35 -18.67
CA TYR A 151 -3.73 -6.32 -17.67
C TYR A 151 -3.50 -5.79 -16.26
N LEU A 152 -4.42 -6.09 -15.35
CA LEU A 152 -4.27 -5.79 -13.93
C LEU A 152 -4.21 -7.07 -13.11
N ILE A 153 -3.06 -7.34 -12.50
CA ILE A 153 -2.87 -8.45 -11.55
C ILE A 153 -2.76 -7.85 -10.16
N VAL A 154 -3.73 -8.17 -9.30
CA VAL A 154 -3.91 -7.55 -7.99
C VAL A 154 -3.78 -8.61 -6.90
N SER A 155 -2.73 -8.51 -6.11
CA SER A 155 -2.48 -9.39 -4.96
C SER A 155 -3.04 -8.75 -3.68
N ASP A 156 -4.04 -9.38 -3.08
CA ASP A 156 -4.75 -8.88 -1.91
C ASP A 156 -4.56 -9.82 -0.71
N ALA A 157 -3.81 -9.33 0.27
CA ALA A 157 -3.53 -10.04 1.52
C ALA A 157 -4.56 -9.78 2.63
N GLY A 158 -5.72 -9.20 2.30
CA GLY A 158 -6.75 -8.87 3.29
C GLY A 158 -7.36 -10.12 3.96
N ARG A 159 -7.63 -10.05 5.26
CA ARG A 159 -8.17 -11.18 6.05
C ARG A 159 -9.67 -11.44 5.89
N GLY A 160 -10.37 -10.57 5.15
CA GLY A 160 -11.82 -10.62 5.03
C GLY A 160 -12.54 -10.06 6.25
N LYS A 161 -13.87 -10.13 6.24
CA LYS A 161 -14.71 -9.51 7.27
C LYS A 161 -14.88 -10.46 8.46
N THR A 162 -14.29 -10.12 9.60
CA THR A 162 -14.58 -10.80 10.88
C THR A 162 -15.76 -10.11 11.57
N ILE A 163 -16.74 -10.90 12.01
CA ILE A 163 -17.82 -10.44 12.89
C ILE A 163 -17.21 -10.28 14.29
N LYS A 164 -17.25 -9.06 14.83
CA LYS A 164 -16.79 -8.74 16.18
C LYS A 164 -17.93 -8.08 16.94
N SER A 165 -18.11 -8.43 18.21
CA SER A 165 -19.09 -7.78 19.09
C SER A 165 -18.80 -6.28 19.21
N SER A 166 -19.82 -5.44 19.09
CA SER A 166 -19.69 -3.99 19.22
C SER A 166 -19.42 -3.60 20.66
N SER A 167 -18.46 -2.70 20.88
CA SER A 167 -18.18 -2.12 22.18
C SER A 167 -18.62 -0.67 22.24
N ASN A 168 -19.12 -0.20 23.39
CA ASN A 168 -19.46 1.21 23.57
C ASN A 168 -18.23 2.10 23.87
N TYR A 169 -17.07 1.50 24.15
CA TYR A 169 -15.87 2.25 24.50
C TYR A 169 -15.16 2.84 23.28
N MET A 170 -14.83 4.13 23.31
CA MET A 170 -14.19 4.86 22.20
C MET A 170 -12.91 4.19 21.68
N HIS A 171 -12.05 3.71 22.58
CA HIS A 171 -10.78 3.04 22.22
C HIS A 171 -10.97 1.69 21.49
N LYS A 172 -12.15 1.08 21.58
CA LYS A 172 -12.54 -0.11 20.80
C LYS A 172 -13.35 0.26 19.56
N ARG A 173 -14.12 1.34 19.60
CA ARG A 173 -14.95 1.83 18.49
C ARG A 173 -14.13 2.45 17.37
N LEU A 174 -13.16 3.31 17.68
CA LEU A 174 -12.39 4.02 16.65
C LEU A 174 -11.63 3.07 15.71
N PRO A 175 -10.89 2.05 16.20
CA PRO A 175 -10.29 1.05 15.32
C PRO A 175 -11.33 0.31 14.47
N ARG A 176 -12.49 -0.02 15.04
CA ARG A 176 -13.56 -0.69 14.29
C ARG A 176 -14.18 0.19 13.21
N VAL A 177 -14.36 1.50 13.47
CA VAL A 177 -14.82 2.46 12.46
C VAL A 177 -13.79 2.59 11.34
N PHE A 178 -12.51 2.66 11.69
CA PHE A 178 -11.43 2.64 10.72
C PHE A 178 -11.49 1.37 9.86
N ASP A 179 -11.56 0.17 10.45
CA ASP A 179 -11.67 -1.10 9.72
C ASP A 179 -12.85 -1.11 8.74
N ILE A 180 -14.01 -0.56 9.13
CA ILE A 180 -15.22 -0.52 8.30
C ILE A 180 -15.03 0.41 7.10
N THR A 181 -14.58 1.64 7.35
CA THR A 181 -14.34 2.63 6.27
C THR A 181 -13.25 2.14 5.32
N TYR A 182 -12.16 1.62 5.87
CA TYR A 182 -11.06 1.03 5.12
C TYR A 182 -11.53 -0.12 4.22
N GLY A 183 -12.29 -1.07 4.78
CA GLY A 183 -12.87 -2.17 4.03
C GLY A 183 -13.84 -1.71 2.94
N LYS A 184 -14.59 -0.62 3.16
CA LYS A 184 -15.49 -0.06 2.16
C LYS A 184 -14.73 0.58 0.99
N THR A 185 -13.64 1.30 1.26
CA THR A 185 -12.75 1.83 0.22
C THR A 185 -12.14 0.70 -0.61
N GLN A 186 -11.71 -0.38 0.04
CA GLN A 186 -11.21 -1.57 -0.65
C GLN A 186 -12.29 -2.23 -1.53
N ASP A 187 -13.53 -2.36 -1.03
CA ASP A 187 -14.67 -2.88 -1.81
C ASP A 187 -14.97 -1.99 -3.05
N ALA A 188 -14.82 -0.67 -2.92
CA ALA A 188 -14.96 0.26 -4.06
C ALA A 188 -13.85 0.07 -5.11
N GLY A 189 -12.59 -0.11 -4.66
CA GLY A 189 -11.48 -0.45 -5.56
C GLY A 189 -11.71 -1.75 -6.33
N ARG A 190 -12.20 -2.79 -5.65
CA ARG A 190 -12.60 -4.07 -6.29
C ARG A 190 -13.70 -3.87 -7.33
N SER A 191 -14.72 -3.06 -7.02
CA SER A 191 -15.76 -2.73 -8.00
C SER A 191 -15.17 -2.04 -9.23
N GLY A 192 -14.26 -1.08 -9.02
CA GLY A 192 -13.57 -0.38 -10.09
C GLY A 192 -12.79 -1.31 -11.02
N LEU A 193 -12.13 -2.34 -10.49
CA LEU A 193 -11.48 -3.37 -11.31
C LEU A 193 -12.48 -4.09 -12.23
N HIS A 194 -13.59 -4.56 -11.66
CA HIS A 194 -14.62 -5.26 -12.43
C HIS A 194 -15.27 -4.35 -13.46
N ASP A 195 -15.45 -3.07 -13.15
CA ASP A 195 -16.02 -2.10 -14.08
C ASP A 195 -15.05 -1.79 -15.23
N ALA A 196 -13.75 -1.65 -14.96
CA ALA A 196 -12.72 -1.47 -16.00
C ALA A 196 -12.62 -2.68 -16.93
N ALA A 197 -12.74 -3.90 -16.39
CA ALA A 197 -12.80 -5.12 -17.20
C ALA A 197 -14.09 -5.16 -18.05
N ARG A 198 -15.25 -4.86 -17.45
CA ARG A 198 -16.54 -4.90 -18.15
C ARG A 198 -16.65 -3.84 -19.24
N SER A 199 -16.05 -2.68 -19.05
CA SER A 199 -16.02 -1.58 -20.02
C SER A 199 -15.00 -1.79 -21.14
N GLY A 200 -14.16 -2.83 -21.06
CA GLY A 200 -13.11 -3.10 -22.04
C GLY A 200 -11.93 -2.12 -21.98
N GLN A 201 -11.77 -1.39 -20.87
CA GLN A 201 -10.64 -0.48 -20.68
C GLN A 201 -9.32 -1.21 -20.38
N VAL A 202 -9.42 -2.45 -19.93
CA VAL A 202 -8.29 -3.39 -19.77
C VAL A 202 -8.67 -4.71 -20.43
N ARG A 203 -7.68 -5.43 -20.98
CA ARG A 203 -7.86 -6.72 -21.65
C ARG A 203 -8.20 -7.84 -20.66
N GLY A 204 -7.69 -7.76 -19.44
CA GLY A 204 -7.97 -8.75 -18.40
C GLY A 204 -7.60 -8.30 -16.99
N ILE A 205 -8.25 -8.92 -16.00
CA ILE A 205 -7.97 -8.69 -14.58
C ILE A 205 -7.80 -10.02 -13.86
N VAL A 206 -6.85 -10.08 -12.93
CA VAL A 206 -6.63 -11.20 -12.02
C VAL A 206 -6.58 -10.62 -10.60
N HIS A 207 -7.58 -10.92 -9.78
CA HIS A 207 -7.59 -10.53 -8.37
C HIS A 207 -7.32 -11.74 -7.49
N SER A 208 -6.07 -11.91 -7.07
CA SER A 208 -5.61 -12.98 -6.19
C SER A 208 -5.81 -12.57 -4.74
N TYR A 209 -6.84 -13.12 -4.09
CA TYR A 209 -7.24 -12.72 -2.75
C TYR A 209 -7.03 -13.85 -1.75
N LEU A 210 -6.11 -13.67 -0.78
CA LEU A 210 -5.75 -14.73 0.17
C LEU A 210 -6.97 -15.27 0.94
N ALA A 211 -7.92 -14.41 1.30
CA ALA A 211 -9.13 -14.82 1.99
C ALA A 211 -10.31 -15.19 1.07
N GLN A 212 -10.07 -15.41 -0.23
CA GLN A 212 -11.06 -15.98 -1.16
C GLN A 212 -11.58 -17.33 -0.64
N HIS A 213 -12.87 -17.56 -0.79
CA HIS A 213 -13.48 -18.84 -0.42
C HIS A 213 -13.04 -19.93 -1.40
N ASP A 214 -12.47 -21.01 -0.87
CA ASP A 214 -11.91 -22.11 -1.66
C ASP A 214 -12.94 -22.74 -2.60
N GLY A 215 -14.19 -22.92 -2.13
CA GLY A 215 -15.29 -23.44 -2.95
C GLY A 215 -15.83 -22.48 -4.01
N LYS A 216 -15.30 -21.25 -4.11
CA LYS A 216 -15.62 -20.28 -5.17
C LYS A 216 -14.49 -20.13 -6.19
N LEU A 217 -13.46 -20.97 -6.12
CA LEU A 217 -12.44 -20.99 -7.16
C LEU A 217 -13.02 -21.56 -8.46
N PRO A 218 -12.66 -21.00 -9.62
CA PRO A 218 -13.16 -21.49 -10.91
C PRO A 218 -12.60 -22.89 -11.26
N VAL A 219 -11.46 -23.26 -10.67
CA VAL A 219 -10.80 -24.55 -10.87
C VAL A 219 -10.50 -25.15 -9.50
N HIS A 220 -10.78 -26.44 -9.35
CA HIS A 220 -10.43 -27.19 -8.16
C HIS A 220 -8.95 -27.57 -8.18
N LEU A 221 -8.24 -27.27 -7.09
CA LEU A 221 -6.85 -27.68 -6.85
C LEU A 221 -6.81 -28.75 -5.76
N ALA A 222 -6.22 -29.90 -6.08
CA ALA A 222 -6.14 -31.02 -5.14
C ALA A 222 -5.26 -30.74 -3.91
N ASP A 223 -4.20 -29.96 -4.10
CA ASP A 223 -3.20 -29.60 -3.09
C ASP A 223 -3.35 -28.15 -2.58
N LEU A 224 -4.54 -27.55 -2.73
CA LEU A 224 -4.80 -26.18 -2.32
C LEU A 224 -4.49 -25.98 -0.82
N VAL A 225 -3.61 -25.03 -0.50
CA VAL A 225 -3.46 -24.55 0.86
C VAL A 225 -4.76 -23.82 1.23
N PRO A 226 -5.55 -24.30 2.20
CA PRO A 226 -6.90 -23.82 2.42
C PRO A 226 -6.91 -22.40 3.01
N ARG A 227 -8.01 -21.68 2.79
CA ARG A 227 -8.21 -20.33 3.37
C ARG A 227 -8.00 -20.31 4.88
N SER A 228 -8.45 -21.36 5.58
CA SER A 228 -8.34 -21.46 7.04
C SER A 228 -6.90 -21.48 7.53
N ALA A 229 -5.93 -21.90 6.70
CA ALA A 229 -4.51 -21.90 7.07
C ALA A 229 -3.88 -20.49 7.01
N VAL A 230 -4.48 -19.55 6.28
CA VAL A 230 -3.87 -18.24 5.98
C VAL A 230 -4.71 -17.05 6.42
N VAL A 231 -5.91 -17.22 6.97
CA VAL A 231 -6.79 -16.08 7.24
C VAL A 231 -6.37 -15.29 8.48
N ASP A 232 -5.71 -15.95 9.43
CA ASP A 232 -5.44 -15.41 10.77
C ASP A 232 -3.95 -15.18 11.09
N TYR A 233 -3.03 -15.32 10.12
CA TYR A 233 -1.59 -15.09 10.32
C TYR A 233 -1.33 -13.72 10.96
N ALA A 234 -0.30 -13.57 11.80
CA ALA A 234 -0.06 -12.29 12.49
C ALA A 234 0.39 -11.18 11.51
N THR A 235 -0.24 -10.00 11.60
CA THR A 235 0.18 -8.76 10.88
C THR A 235 0.73 -7.78 11.90
N ASP A 236 1.74 -8.24 12.61
CA ASP A 236 2.56 -7.42 13.48
C ASP A 236 4.01 -7.51 13.01
N PHE A 237 4.84 -6.55 13.40
CA PHE A 237 6.25 -6.51 13.00
C PHE A 237 7.10 -7.63 13.64
N ARG A 238 6.51 -8.65 14.27
CA ARG A 238 7.27 -9.80 14.77
C ARG A 238 7.68 -10.68 13.58
N LYS A 239 8.76 -11.44 13.76
CA LYS A 239 9.18 -12.44 12.77
C LYS A 239 8.07 -13.46 12.57
N MET A 240 7.61 -13.61 11.33
CA MET A 240 6.65 -14.63 10.92
C MET A 240 7.26 -16.04 11.07
N SER A 241 6.44 -17.02 11.44
CA SER A 241 6.89 -18.42 11.47
C SER A 241 7.19 -18.90 10.05
N ALA A 242 8.07 -19.90 9.91
CA ALA A 242 8.38 -20.47 8.60
C ALA A 242 7.13 -21.11 7.97
N ASP A 243 6.29 -21.74 8.78
CA ASP A 243 5.06 -22.40 8.34
C ASP A 243 4.01 -21.41 7.84
N ASP A 244 3.78 -20.31 8.58
CA ASP A 244 2.86 -19.25 8.13
C ASP A 244 3.36 -18.62 6.83
N LEU A 245 4.67 -18.32 6.73
CA LEU A 245 5.27 -17.74 5.53
C LEU A 245 5.13 -18.68 4.33
N ALA A 246 5.37 -19.98 4.52
CA ALA A 246 5.18 -20.98 3.48
C ALA A 246 3.70 -21.05 3.06
N ALA A 247 2.77 -21.11 4.01
CA ALA A 247 1.35 -21.20 3.73
C ALA A 247 0.82 -20.00 2.92
N ILE A 248 1.16 -18.76 3.32
CA ILE A 248 0.72 -17.56 2.57
C ILE A 248 1.36 -17.49 1.18
N THR A 249 2.62 -17.90 1.05
CA THR A 249 3.35 -17.85 -0.22
C THR A 249 2.79 -18.87 -1.19
N ILE A 250 2.69 -20.14 -0.77
CA ILE A 250 2.16 -21.24 -1.60
C ILE A 250 0.73 -20.94 -2.01
N ARG A 251 -0.13 -20.50 -1.08
CA ARG A 251 -1.51 -20.16 -1.43
C ARG A 251 -1.58 -18.99 -2.40
N GLY A 252 -0.80 -17.93 -2.16
CA GLY A 252 -0.75 -16.77 -3.05
C GLY A 252 -0.35 -17.16 -4.47
N GLU A 253 0.63 -18.04 -4.61
CA GLU A 253 1.03 -18.61 -5.90
C GLU A 253 -0.08 -19.46 -6.53
N GLN A 254 -0.65 -20.42 -5.79
CA GLN A 254 -1.73 -21.29 -6.26
C GLN A 254 -2.92 -20.50 -6.78
N LEU A 255 -3.39 -19.50 -6.00
CA LEU A 255 -4.47 -18.61 -6.40
C LEU A 255 -4.12 -17.84 -7.66
N THR A 256 -2.94 -17.22 -7.70
CA THR A 256 -2.52 -16.39 -8.83
C THR A 256 -2.42 -17.23 -10.11
N ARG A 257 -1.79 -18.39 -10.07
CA ARG A 257 -1.63 -19.28 -11.23
C ARG A 257 -2.99 -19.78 -11.76
N VAL A 258 -3.87 -20.23 -10.87
CA VAL A 258 -5.21 -20.72 -11.26
C VAL A 258 -6.04 -19.63 -11.89
N LEU A 259 -6.09 -18.46 -11.23
CA LEU A 259 -6.92 -17.35 -11.70
C LEU A 259 -6.36 -16.78 -13.00
N LEU A 260 -5.04 -16.68 -13.13
CA LEU A 260 -4.39 -16.24 -14.38
C LEU A 260 -4.65 -17.22 -15.52
N SER A 261 -4.48 -18.54 -15.28
CA SER A 261 -4.74 -19.55 -16.31
C SER A 261 -6.21 -19.59 -16.76
N TYR A 262 -7.15 -19.23 -15.87
CA TYR A 262 -8.58 -19.24 -16.18
C TYR A 262 -9.07 -17.94 -16.84
N TYR A 263 -8.66 -16.78 -16.31
CA TYR A 263 -9.16 -15.48 -16.75
C TYR A 263 -8.29 -14.78 -17.80
N CYS A 264 -6.99 -15.11 -17.84
CA CYS A 264 -6.03 -14.54 -18.79
C CYS A 264 -5.08 -15.65 -19.30
N PRO A 265 -5.61 -16.74 -19.92
CA PRO A 265 -4.81 -17.89 -20.36
C PRO A 265 -3.66 -17.51 -21.30
N GLU A 266 -3.79 -16.42 -22.05
CA GLU A 266 -2.77 -15.89 -22.95
C GLU A 266 -1.50 -15.39 -22.24
N LEU A 267 -1.56 -15.12 -20.93
CA LEU A 267 -0.41 -14.76 -20.10
C LEU A 267 0.27 -15.97 -19.45
N GLY A 268 -0.36 -17.15 -19.51
CA GLY A 268 0.05 -18.35 -18.78
C GLY A 268 0.87 -19.35 -19.58
N ALA A 269 1.35 -18.98 -20.78
CA ALA A 269 2.17 -19.82 -21.66
C ALA A 269 3.67 -19.65 -21.40
#